data_AF-A0A1R3HN00-F1
#
_entry.id   AF-A0A1R3HN00-F1
#
_cell.length_a   1.000
_cell.length_b   1.000
_cell.length_c   1.000
_cell.angle_alpha   90.00
_cell.angle_beta   90.00
_cell.angle_gamma   90.00
#
_symmetry.space_group_name_H-M   'P 1'
#
loop_
_entity.id
_entity.type
_entity.pdbx_description
1 polymer ?
#
loop_
_entity_poly.entity_id
_entity_poly.type
_entity_poly.pdbx_seq_one_letter_code
_entity_poly.pdbx_strand_id
1 'polypeptide(L)'
;MEPILQLEFDSTAFPDSYGELTTPVKQLVWILEDLLVLQYPDKPSHFRMNDMIDPFLKEITYLVIGYYYMTQGHKIGTDTNVFKWLRIKPSDIPPQDVIYRKMRDPSIVDAICSYGILNYKQPEFALLTPNPAPDNVLLDKTVNHCHIGSFEKVIYRVTAEDVVQTQIVINTECDVFHGSFHYNMAWHLGKQGALLNTVRAAKPYNRPINLRSLVYNARGARLDGFRNHVKLIVEQFSPMFVIVTESRQGVEAARDFASFIGYP
;
A
#
# COMPACT_ATOMS: atom_id res chain seq x y z
N MET A 1 -19.89 13.49 26.25
CA MET A 1 -19.07 13.82 25.07
C MET A 1 -19.16 15.32 24.91
N GLU A 2 -18.05 16.02 25.10
CA GLU A 2 -18.00 17.45 24.78
C GLU A 2 -18.21 17.64 23.27
N PRO A 3 -18.95 18.68 22.86
CA PRO A 3 -19.10 19.00 21.45
C PRO A 3 -17.71 19.25 20.87
N ILE A 4 -17.40 18.61 19.74
CA ILE A 4 -16.22 18.95 18.93
C ILE A 4 -16.28 20.47 18.72
N LEU A 5 -15.25 21.14 19.26
CA LEU A 5 -15.11 22.58 19.43
C LEU A 5 -15.70 23.39 18.26
N GLN A 6 -16.54 24.37 18.60
CA GLN A 6 -16.86 25.51 17.72
C GLN A 6 -15.62 26.41 17.59
N LEU A 7 -14.56 25.89 16.97
CA LEU A 7 -13.46 26.72 16.49
C LEU A 7 -13.98 27.49 15.28
N GLU A 8 -13.81 28.81 15.27
CA GLU A 8 -14.04 29.64 14.09
C GLU A 8 -13.11 29.15 12.97
N PHE A 9 -13.67 28.36 12.07
CA PHE A 9 -12.93 27.79 10.95
C PHE A 9 -12.80 28.81 9.84
N ASP A 10 -11.65 29.49 9.78
CA ASP A 10 -11.30 30.30 8.63
C ASP A 10 -10.81 29.40 7.47
N SER A 11 -11.73 29.06 6.58
CA SER A 11 -11.47 28.27 5.37
C SER A 11 -10.54 28.96 4.36
N THR A 12 -10.19 30.24 4.56
CA THR A 12 -9.33 31.02 3.65
C THR A 12 -7.87 31.00 4.04
N ALA A 13 -7.57 30.70 5.32
CA ALA A 13 -6.20 30.58 5.82
C ALA A 13 -5.41 29.49 5.06
N PHE A 14 -4.12 29.73 4.85
CA PHE A 14 -3.23 28.69 4.35
C PHE A 14 -2.96 27.67 5.45
N PRO A 15 -2.85 26.38 5.10
CA PRO A 15 -2.42 25.38 6.06
C PRO A 15 -0.93 25.63 6.39
N ASP A 16 -0.52 25.26 7.60
CA ASP A 16 0.87 25.40 8.08
C ASP A 16 1.83 24.66 7.14
N SER A 17 3.12 25.01 7.16
CA SER A 17 4.09 24.26 6.36
C SER A 17 4.22 22.82 6.86
N TYR A 18 4.63 21.89 5.98
CA TYR A 18 4.77 20.48 6.35
C TYR A 18 5.67 20.27 7.57
N GLY A 19 6.72 21.09 7.73
CA GLY A 19 7.64 21.02 8.86
C GLY A 19 6.98 21.27 10.21
N GLU A 20 5.96 22.13 10.24
CA GLU A 20 5.26 22.61 11.44
C GLU A 20 4.17 21.64 11.92
N LEU A 21 3.74 20.70 11.07
CA LEU A 21 2.76 19.69 11.43
C LEU A 21 3.27 18.75 12.54
N THR A 22 2.38 18.40 13.45
CA THR A 22 2.65 17.35 14.45
C THR A 22 2.85 15.99 13.77
N THR A 23 3.65 15.10 14.37
CA THR A 23 3.89 13.75 13.81
C THR A 23 2.61 12.98 13.46
N PRO A 24 1.54 13.01 14.27
CA PRO A 24 0.29 12.37 13.90
C PRO A 24 -0.34 13.02 12.64
N VAL A 25 -0.40 14.34 12.56
CA VAL A 25 -1.00 15.03 11.40
C VAL A 25 -0.20 14.77 10.13
N LYS A 26 1.14 14.69 10.22
CA LYS A 26 2.02 14.27 9.12
C LYS A 26 1.63 12.90 8.56
N GLN A 27 1.35 11.92 9.43
CA GLN A 27 0.92 10.58 9.00
C GLN A 27 -0.43 10.62 8.27
N LEU A 28 -1.39 11.37 8.79
CA LEU A 28 -2.68 11.54 8.11
C LEU A 28 -2.50 12.22 6.75
N VAL A 29 -1.69 13.27 6.67
CA VAL A 29 -1.37 13.96 5.41
C VAL A 29 -0.78 12.99 4.39
N TRP A 30 0.21 12.19 4.76
CA TRP A 30 0.81 11.20 3.84
C TRP A 30 -0.20 10.23 3.24
N ILE A 31 -1.12 9.71 4.06
CA ILE A 31 -2.16 8.80 3.57
C ILE A 31 -3.08 9.51 2.58
N LEU A 32 -3.44 10.76 2.88
CA LEU A 32 -4.32 11.56 2.04
C LEU A 32 -3.63 12.00 0.74
N GLU A 33 -2.34 12.30 0.76
CA GLU A 33 -1.53 12.55 -0.44
C GLU A 33 -1.54 11.33 -1.37
N ASP A 34 -1.29 10.14 -0.83
CA ASP A 34 -1.30 8.90 -1.59
C ASP A 34 -2.71 8.52 -2.09
N LEU A 35 -3.74 8.71 -1.25
CA LEU A 35 -5.12 8.34 -1.56
C LEU A 35 -5.77 9.26 -2.58
N LEU A 36 -5.46 10.55 -2.53
CA LEU A 36 -6.08 11.59 -3.35
C LEU A 36 -5.18 12.03 -4.51
N VAL A 37 -3.93 11.57 -4.55
CA VAL A 37 -2.91 11.99 -5.52
C VAL A 37 -2.69 13.51 -5.44
N LEU A 38 -2.53 14.00 -4.21
CA LEU A 38 -2.30 15.41 -3.90
C LEU A 38 -0.96 15.58 -3.20
N GLN A 39 -0.46 16.82 -3.15
CA GLN A 39 0.75 17.16 -2.42
C GLN A 39 0.44 18.28 -1.43
N TYR A 40 0.91 18.14 -0.19
CA TYR A 40 0.78 19.13 0.87
C TYR A 40 2.02 20.04 0.88
N PRO A 41 1.88 21.36 1.11
CA PRO A 41 0.66 22.11 1.39
C PRO A 41 -0.06 22.61 0.12
N ASP A 42 0.34 22.14 -1.06
CA ASP A 42 -0.20 22.62 -2.33
C ASP A 42 -1.73 22.44 -2.36
N LYS A 43 -2.42 23.57 -2.53
CA LYS A 43 -3.89 23.57 -2.59
C LYS A 43 -4.29 22.99 -3.95
N PRO A 44 -5.30 22.09 -4.00
CA PRO A 44 -5.93 21.72 -5.26
C PRO A 44 -6.36 23.00 -6.00
N SER A 45 -6.01 23.11 -7.28
CA SER A 45 -6.26 24.31 -8.09
C SER A 45 -7.76 24.59 -8.17
N HIS A 46 -8.22 25.60 -7.44
CA HIS A 46 -9.57 26.18 -7.42
C HIS A 46 -10.80 25.27 -7.13
N PHE A 47 -10.73 23.96 -7.30
CA PHE A 47 -11.85 23.04 -7.10
C PHE A 47 -11.91 22.51 -5.66
N ARG A 48 -13.12 22.34 -5.11
CA ARG A 48 -13.29 21.70 -3.79
C ARG A 48 -13.11 20.20 -3.98
N MET A 49 -12.68 19.49 -2.93
CA MET A 49 -12.69 18.01 -2.91
C MET A 49 -14.04 17.43 -3.38
N ASN A 50 -15.15 18.14 -3.08
CA ASN A 50 -16.50 17.81 -3.50
C ASN A 50 -16.68 17.68 -5.03
N ASP A 51 -15.84 18.37 -5.81
CA ASP A 51 -15.98 18.51 -7.26
C ASP A 51 -14.92 17.69 -8.02
N MET A 52 -13.88 17.20 -7.33
CA MET A 52 -12.71 16.57 -7.95
C MET A 52 -12.69 15.04 -7.87
N ILE A 53 -13.41 14.46 -6.90
CA ILE A 53 -13.18 13.08 -6.49
C ILE A 53 -14.45 12.26 -6.66
N ASP A 54 -14.28 11.02 -7.11
CA ASP A 54 -15.34 10.01 -7.12
C ASP A 54 -16.07 9.98 -5.75
N PRO A 55 -17.42 9.96 -5.73
CA PRO A 55 -18.20 10.05 -4.49
C PRO A 55 -17.81 9.01 -3.45
N PHE A 56 -17.39 7.82 -3.88
CA PHE A 56 -17.01 6.74 -3.00
C PHE A 56 -15.61 6.95 -2.40
N LEU A 57 -14.64 7.41 -3.19
CA LEU A 57 -13.32 7.79 -2.67
C LEU A 57 -13.40 8.98 -1.71
N LYS A 58 -14.28 9.95 -1.98
CA LYS A 58 -14.60 11.05 -1.05
C LYS A 58 -15.14 10.53 0.28
N GLU A 59 -16.08 9.58 0.24
CA GLU A 59 -16.62 8.96 1.44
C GLU A 59 -15.53 8.26 2.26
N ILE A 60 -14.68 7.46 1.61
CA ILE A 60 -13.53 6.79 2.27
C ILE A 60 -12.63 7.83 2.92
N THR A 61 -12.36 8.94 2.24
CA THR A 61 -11.52 10.02 2.74
C THR A 61 -12.07 10.62 4.03
N TYR A 62 -13.37 10.92 4.06
CA TYR A 62 -14.02 11.44 5.26
C TYR A 62 -14.03 10.43 6.41
N LEU A 63 -14.19 9.14 6.11
CA LEU A 63 -14.10 8.08 7.11
C LEU A 63 -12.70 7.97 7.71
N VAL A 64 -11.66 8.02 6.87
CA VAL A 64 -10.25 7.98 7.31
C VAL A 64 -9.93 9.18 8.21
N ILE A 65 -10.28 10.39 7.77
CA ILE A 65 -10.10 11.61 8.57
C ILE A 65 -10.86 11.49 9.89
N GLY A 66 -12.16 11.21 9.84
CA GLY A 66 -13.00 11.15 11.05
C GLY A 66 -12.51 10.11 12.06
N TYR A 67 -12.20 8.90 11.61
CA TYR A 67 -11.67 7.86 12.48
C TYR A 67 -10.29 8.23 13.05
N TYR A 68 -9.44 8.90 12.28
CA TYR A 68 -8.15 9.37 12.75
C TYR A 68 -8.29 10.37 13.91
N TYR A 69 -9.16 11.37 13.77
CA TYR A 69 -9.44 12.34 14.83
C TYR A 69 -10.10 11.71 16.07
N MET A 70 -10.97 10.71 15.87
CA MET A 70 -11.60 9.97 16.96
C MET A 70 -10.60 9.15 17.78
N THR A 71 -9.65 8.48 17.11
CA THR A 71 -8.72 7.56 17.77
C THR A 71 -7.50 8.24 18.37
N GLN A 72 -7.07 9.38 17.80
CA GLN A 72 -5.92 10.16 18.28
C GLN A 72 -6.30 11.24 19.32
N GLY A 73 -7.39 11.03 20.06
CA GLY A 73 -8.06 11.98 20.96
C GLY A 73 -7.23 13.12 21.56
N HIS A 74 -7.80 14.33 21.57
CA HIS A 74 -7.26 15.62 22.09
C HIS A 74 -5.94 16.12 21.48
N LYS A 75 -5.03 15.25 21.01
CA LYS A 75 -3.74 15.64 20.42
C LYS A 75 -3.88 16.33 19.06
N ILE A 76 -4.98 16.04 18.37
CA ILE A 76 -5.25 16.54 17.01
C ILE A 76 -6.57 17.33 16.94
N GLY A 77 -7.40 17.28 17.99
CA GLY A 77 -8.75 17.87 17.96
C GLY A 77 -8.81 19.37 17.67
N THR A 78 -7.68 20.08 17.76
CA THR A 78 -7.52 21.50 17.45
C THR A 78 -6.78 21.76 16.13
N ASP A 79 -6.19 20.75 15.50
CA ASP A 79 -5.48 20.90 14.24
C ASP A 79 -6.51 21.07 13.12
N THR A 80 -6.41 22.19 12.41
CA THR A 80 -7.30 22.53 11.29
C THR A 80 -6.60 22.45 9.94
N ASN A 81 -5.33 22.02 9.88
CA ASN A 81 -4.51 22.05 8.68
C ASN A 81 -5.04 21.12 7.59
N VAL A 82 -5.46 19.91 7.95
CA VAL A 82 -6.07 18.97 6.99
C VAL A 82 -7.39 19.52 6.44
N PHE A 83 -8.21 20.14 7.29
CA PHE A 83 -9.46 20.79 6.89
C PHE A 83 -9.22 21.97 5.95
N LYS A 84 -8.24 22.83 6.27
CA LYS A 84 -7.82 23.98 5.44
C LYS A 84 -7.23 23.54 4.10
N TRP A 85 -6.36 22.52 4.11
CA TRP A 85 -5.71 21.99 2.91
C TRP A 85 -6.72 21.42 1.93
N LEU A 86 -7.60 20.53 2.40
CA LEU A 86 -8.61 19.87 1.56
C LEU A 86 -9.86 20.74 1.33
N ARG A 87 -9.94 21.91 1.97
CA ARG A 87 -11.09 22.84 1.95
C ARG A 87 -12.41 22.16 2.35
N ILE A 88 -12.35 21.32 3.37
CA ILE A 88 -13.49 20.61 3.94
C ILE A 88 -13.83 21.20 5.31
N LYS A 89 -15.10 21.13 5.71
CA LYS A 89 -15.57 21.61 7.00
C LYS A 89 -15.58 20.47 8.01
N PRO A 90 -15.42 20.75 9.32
CA PRO A 90 -15.64 19.76 10.36
C PRO A 90 -17.02 19.08 10.27
N SER A 91 -18.05 19.82 9.83
CA SER A 91 -19.40 19.30 9.61
C SER A 91 -19.52 18.28 8.46
N ASP A 92 -18.54 18.24 7.56
CA ASP A 92 -18.52 17.29 6.45
C ASP A 92 -18.06 15.90 6.93
N ILE A 93 -17.42 15.82 8.10
CA ILE A 93 -16.98 14.57 8.71
C ILE A 93 -18.17 13.88 9.37
N PRO A 94 -18.46 12.60 9.03
CA PRO A 94 -19.57 11.88 9.62
C PRO A 94 -19.42 11.76 11.15
N PRO A 95 -20.53 11.72 11.90
CA PRO A 95 -20.46 11.51 13.33
C PRO A 95 -19.94 10.10 13.67
N GLN A 96 -19.45 9.94 14.90
CA GLN A 96 -18.77 8.73 15.38
C GLN A 96 -19.57 7.43 15.17
N ASP A 97 -20.88 7.45 15.41
CA ASP A 97 -21.76 6.29 15.20
C ASP A 97 -21.88 5.91 13.71
N VAL A 98 -21.93 6.91 12.82
CA VAL A 98 -21.94 6.70 11.36
C VAL A 98 -20.60 6.13 10.91
N ILE A 99 -19.48 6.66 11.41
CA ILE A 99 -18.14 6.14 11.12
C ILE A 99 -18.05 4.67 11.52
N TYR A 100 -18.39 4.31 12.76
CA TYR A 100 -18.33 2.91 13.20
C TYR A 100 -19.24 1.99 12.39
N ARG A 101 -20.44 2.44 12.04
CA ARG A 101 -21.36 1.66 11.21
C ARG A 101 -20.81 1.44 9.80
N LYS A 102 -20.26 2.48 9.17
CA LYS A 102 -19.65 2.37 7.83
C LYS A 102 -18.38 1.54 7.83
N MET A 103 -17.57 1.62 8.88
CA MET A 103 -16.40 0.75 9.08
C MET A 103 -16.75 -0.73 9.33
N ARG A 104 -18.04 -1.07 9.46
CA ARG A 104 -18.54 -2.45 9.48
C ARG A 104 -19.21 -2.87 8.17
N ASP A 105 -19.43 -1.93 7.25
CA ASP A 105 -19.99 -2.24 5.94
C ASP A 105 -18.92 -2.97 5.09
N PRO A 106 -19.19 -4.20 4.62
CA PRO A 106 -18.24 -4.97 3.84
C PRO A 106 -17.71 -4.24 2.60
N SER A 107 -18.55 -3.43 1.93
CA SER A 107 -18.16 -2.70 0.72
C SER A 107 -17.14 -1.58 1.03
N ILE A 108 -17.33 -0.89 2.14
CA ILE A 108 -16.42 0.15 2.62
C ILE A 108 -15.11 -0.48 3.10
N VAL A 109 -15.20 -1.56 3.88
CA VAL A 109 -14.02 -2.29 4.36
C VAL A 109 -13.20 -2.81 3.19
N ASP A 110 -13.83 -3.46 2.20
CA ASP A 110 -13.14 -3.95 1.00
C ASP A 110 -12.46 -2.81 0.24
N ALA A 111 -13.13 -1.67 0.09
CA ALA A 111 -12.56 -0.51 -0.56
C ALA A 111 -11.34 0.05 0.18
N ILE A 112 -11.46 0.30 1.49
CA ILE A 112 -10.36 0.78 2.35
C ILE A 112 -9.20 -0.22 2.32
N CYS A 113 -9.48 -1.53 2.33
CA CYS A 113 -8.49 -2.58 2.18
C CYS A 113 -7.81 -2.53 0.81
N SER A 114 -8.54 -2.31 -0.29
CA SER A 114 -7.99 -2.24 -1.65
C SER A 114 -7.01 -1.08 -1.83
N TYR A 115 -7.24 0.04 -1.13
CA TYR A 115 -6.33 1.19 -1.04
C TYR A 115 -5.20 0.99 0.00
N GLY A 116 -5.16 -0.15 0.67
CA GLY A 116 -4.13 -0.49 1.66
C GLY A 116 -4.16 0.30 2.96
N ILE A 117 -5.30 0.92 3.27
CA ILE A 117 -5.47 1.75 4.45
C ILE A 117 -5.76 0.91 5.70
N LEU A 118 -6.29 -0.33 5.57
CA LEU A 118 -6.60 -1.24 6.69
C LEU A 118 -5.60 -2.38 6.83
N ASN A 119 -5.31 -2.83 8.06
CA ASN A 119 -4.50 -4.03 8.34
C ASN A 119 -5.34 -5.21 8.84
N TYR A 120 -4.79 -6.44 8.75
CA TYR A 120 -5.45 -7.66 9.26
C TYR A 120 -5.39 -7.82 10.79
N LYS A 121 -4.43 -7.17 11.47
CA LYS A 121 -4.23 -7.29 12.91
C LYS A 121 -5.12 -6.30 13.67
N GLN A 122 -6.36 -6.71 13.98
CA GLN A 122 -7.43 -5.81 14.45
C GLN A 122 -7.68 -4.66 13.43
N PRO A 123 -8.85 -4.01 13.38
CA PRO A 123 -9.09 -2.92 12.44
C PRO A 123 -8.32 -1.66 12.89
N GLU A 124 -7.00 -1.72 12.78
CA GLU A 124 -6.08 -0.59 12.86
C GLU A 124 -5.78 -0.14 11.43
N PHE A 125 -5.83 1.17 11.21
CA PHE A 125 -5.37 1.70 9.94
C PHE A 125 -3.86 1.44 9.78
N ALA A 126 -3.51 0.87 8.64
CA ALA A 126 -2.16 0.73 8.15
C ALA A 126 -1.67 2.09 7.63
N LEU A 127 -1.35 3.00 8.53
CA LEU A 127 -0.96 4.38 8.21
C LEU A 127 0.42 4.49 7.52
N LEU A 128 1.17 3.39 7.43
CA LEU A 128 2.43 3.32 6.69
C LEU A 128 2.15 3.03 5.21
N THR A 129 1.84 4.09 4.47
CA THR A 129 1.70 4.07 3.01
C THR A 129 2.96 4.44 2.21
N PRO A 130 4.09 4.96 2.76
CA PRO A 130 5.17 5.40 1.88
C PRO A 130 5.73 4.23 1.09
N ASN A 131 6.12 4.53 -0.14
CA ASN A 131 6.76 3.57 -1.02
C ASN A 131 8.14 3.18 -0.46
N PRO A 132 8.38 1.88 -0.15
CA PRO A 132 9.64 1.43 0.45
C PRO A 132 10.78 1.49 -0.56
N ALA A 133 12.00 1.74 -0.08
CA ALA A 133 13.19 1.60 -0.92
C ALA A 133 13.46 0.11 -1.25
N PRO A 134 13.98 -0.23 -2.44
CA PRO A 134 14.21 -1.63 -2.80
C PRO A 134 15.46 -2.25 -2.17
N ASP A 135 15.24 -3.30 -1.39
CA ASP A 135 16.29 -4.12 -0.81
C ASP A 135 16.79 -5.16 -1.82
N ASN A 136 18.09 -5.42 -1.83
CA ASN A 136 18.70 -6.41 -2.71
C ASN A 136 18.78 -7.77 -2.02
N VAL A 137 18.26 -8.81 -2.66
CA VAL A 137 18.30 -10.19 -2.16
C VAL A 137 19.03 -11.06 -3.17
N LEU A 138 20.20 -11.57 -2.80
CA LEU A 138 20.95 -12.52 -3.59
C LEU A 138 20.56 -13.95 -3.22
N LEU A 139 20.20 -14.76 -4.22
CA LEU A 139 19.93 -16.18 -4.05
C LEU A 139 21.19 -16.99 -4.42
N ASP A 140 21.96 -17.37 -3.42
CA ASP A 140 23.25 -18.06 -3.57
C ASP A 140 23.17 -19.59 -3.40
N LYS A 141 22.06 -20.08 -2.82
CA LYS A 141 21.83 -21.51 -2.59
C LYS A 141 20.94 -22.13 -3.67
N THR A 142 20.95 -23.46 -3.75
CA THR A 142 19.99 -24.23 -4.56
C THR A 142 18.56 -24.03 -4.09
N VAL A 143 18.36 -23.87 -2.78
CA VAL A 143 17.07 -23.57 -2.16
C VAL A 143 17.24 -22.37 -1.25
N ASN A 144 16.43 -21.33 -1.46
CA ASN A 144 16.43 -20.11 -0.65
C ASN A 144 15.02 -19.88 -0.12
N HIS A 145 14.91 -19.37 1.09
CA HIS A 145 13.65 -19.05 1.72
C HIS A 145 13.58 -17.56 1.99
N CYS A 146 12.45 -16.94 1.66
CA CYS A 146 12.14 -15.57 1.99
C CYS A 146 10.81 -15.55 2.74
N HIS A 147 10.77 -14.85 3.86
CA HIS A 147 9.59 -14.75 4.70
C HIS A 147 9.17 -13.29 4.76
N ILE A 148 7.93 -13.00 4.34
CA ILE A 148 7.41 -11.65 4.19
C ILE A 148 6.16 -11.50 5.06
N GLY A 149 6.17 -10.54 5.99
CA GLY A 149 4.98 -10.23 6.79
C GLY A 149 3.91 -9.54 5.96
N SER A 150 2.66 -9.99 6.06
CA SER A 150 1.52 -9.40 5.35
C SER A 150 1.28 -7.92 5.66
N PHE A 151 1.68 -7.51 6.86
CA PHE A 151 1.57 -6.15 7.34
C PHE A 151 2.78 -5.28 6.98
N GLU A 152 3.79 -5.83 6.30
CA GLU A 152 5.01 -5.11 5.93
C GLU A 152 4.89 -4.64 4.47
N LYS A 153 5.00 -3.32 4.23
CA LYS A 153 5.10 -2.79 2.86
C LYS A 153 6.58 -2.81 2.49
N VAL A 154 6.99 -3.81 1.72
CA VAL A 154 8.39 -4.08 1.36
C VAL A 154 8.54 -4.40 -0.11
N ILE A 155 9.75 -4.17 -0.63
CA ILE A 155 10.10 -4.51 -2.00
C ILE A 155 11.52 -5.06 -2.08
N TYR A 156 11.66 -6.21 -2.75
CA TYR A 156 12.92 -6.91 -2.92
C TYR A 156 13.29 -7.03 -4.40
N ARG A 157 14.50 -6.59 -4.74
CA ARG A 157 15.19 -6.90 -6.00
C ARG A 157 15.93 -8.22 -5.81
N VAL A 158 15.35 -9.29 -6.33
CA VAL A 158 15.87 -10.64 -6.17
C VAL A 158 16.74 -10.97 -7.37
N THR A 159 17.98 -11.41 -7.12
CA THR A 159 18.94 -11.80 -8.17
C THR A 159 19.52 -13.18 -7.91
N ALA A 160 19.84 -13.90 -8.98
CA ALA A 160 20.60 -15.14 -8.92
C ALA A 160 21.40 -15.33 -10.21
N GLU A 161 22.64 -15.78 -10.11
CA GLU A 161 23.52 -15.97 -11.27
C GLU A 161 23.42 -17.40 -11.82
N ASP A 162 23.85 -17.64 -13.06
CA ASP A 162 23.98 -18.99 -13.65
C ASP A 162 22.77 -19.93 -13.52
N VAL A 163 21.56 -19.37 -13.54
CA VAL A 163 20.32 -20.11 -13.42
C VAL A 163 19.94 -20.72 -14.76
N VAL A 164 19.67 -22.02 -14.77
CA VAL A 164 19.13 -22.73 -15.93
C VAL A 164 17.65 -23.02 -15.73
N GLN A 165 17.18 -23.16 -14.49
CA GLN A 165 15.79 -23.49 -14.17
C GLN A 165 15.37 -22.84 -12.86
N THR A 166 14.10 -22.46 -12.71
CA THR A 166 13.58 -21.96 -11.43
C THR A 166 12.21 -22.55 -11.12
N GLN A 167 11.97 -22.82 -9.84
CA GLN A 167 10.65 -23.05 -9.29
C GLN A 167 10.47 -22.15 -8.07
N ILE A 168 9.33 -21.46 -8.00
CA ILE A 168 8.96 -20.61 -6.86
C ILE A 168 7.71 -21.22 -6.24
N VAL A 169 7.78 -21.48 -4.93
CA VAL A 169 6.64 -21.97 -4.15
C VAL A 169 6.29 -20.88 -3.15
N ILE A 170 5.05 -20.40 -3.20
CA ILE A 170 4.54 -19.38 -2.29
C ILE A 170 3.51 -20.06 -1.40
N ASN A 171 3.84 -20.18 -0.12
CA ASN A 171 2.93 -20.67 0.91
C ASN A 171 2.48 -19.50 1.80
N THR A 172 1.27 -19.57 2.30
CA THR A 172 0.76 -18.63 3.30
C THR A 172 0.75 -19.31 4.66
N GLU A 173 1.26 -18.60 5.66
CA GLU A 173 1.30 -19.05 7.05
C GLU A 173 0.51 -18.06 7.90
N CYS A 174 -0.40 -18.57 8.73
CA CYS A 174 -1.24 -17.76 9.60
C CYS A 174 -1.04 -18.20 11.04
N ASP A 175 -0.57 -17.29 11.89
CA ASP A 175 -0.53 -17.47 13.33
C ASP A 175 -1.71 -16.70 13.93
N VAL A 176 -2.77 -17.45 14.24
CA VAL A 176 -4.01 -16.91 14.79
C VAL A 176 -3.81 -16.35 16.20
N PHE A 177 -2.85 -16.87 16.97
CA PHE A 177 -2.61 -16.42 18.34
C PHE A 177 -1.84 -15.10 18.38
N HIS A 178 -0.92 -14.91 17.45
CA HIS A 178 -0.15 -13.66 17.33
C HIS A 178 -0.80 -12.65 16.37
N GLY A 179 -1.87 -13.05 15.67
CA GLY A 179 -2.55 -12.23 14.68
C GLY A 179 -1.62 -11.85 13.53
N SER A 180 -0.71 -12.75 13.15
CA SER A 180 0.24 -12.53 12.08
C SER A 180 -0.06 -13.42 10.88
N PHE A 181 0.13 -12.86 9.70
CA PHE A 181 -0.01 -13.55 8.43
C PHE A 181 1.26 -13.31 7.63
N HIS A 182 1.78 -14.36 7.02
CA HIS A 182 3.09 -14.35 6.39
C HIS A 182 3.06 -15.10 5.06
N TYR A 183 3.90 -14.64 4.13
CA TYR A 183 4.20 -15.35 2.90
C TYR A 183 5.57 -15.99 3.03
N ASN A 184 5.61 -17.31 2.96
CA ASN A 184 6.85 -18.08 2.88
C ASN A 184 7.11 -18.44 1.42
N MET A 185 8.10 -17.79 0.82
CA MET A 185 8.52 -18.00 -0.56
C MET A 185 9.78 -18.86 -0.60
N ALA A 186 9.65 -20.09 -1.12
CA ALA A 186 10.77 -20.96 -1.40
C ALA A 186 11.18 -20.86 -2.87
N TRP A 187 12.46 -20.53 -3.10
CA TRP A 187 13.08 -20.38 -4.41
C TRP A 187 14.02 -21.55 -4.65
N HIS A 188 13.64 -22.42 -5.59
CA HIS A 188 14.47 -23.53 -6.01
C HIS A 188 15.14 -23.17 -7.34
N LEU A 189 16.46 -23.24 -7.39
CA LEU A 189 17.28 -22.87 -8.53
C LEU A 189 17.99 -24.10 -9.11
N GLY A 190 17.71 -24.42 -10.36
CA GLY A 190 18.44 -25.41 -11.13
C GLY A 190 19.61 -24.77 -11.86
N LYS A 191 20.78 -25.41 -11.81
CA LYS A 191 22.02 -25.00 -12.46
C LYS A 191 22.39 -25.97 -13.57
N GLN A 192 23.38 -25.61 -14.39
CA GLN A 192 23.91 -26.53 -15.40
C GLN A 192 24.47 -27.79 -14.72
N GLY A 193 24.03 -28.97 -15.17
CA GLY A 193 24.41 -30.26 -14.58
C GLY A 193 23.65 -30.63 -13.29
N ALA A 194 22.87 -29.72 -12.72
CA ALA A 194 22.09 -29.92 -11.49
C ALA A 194 20.69 -29.32 -11.64
N LEU A 195 19.89 -29.92 -12.52
CA LEU A 195 18.50 -29.51 -12.76
C LEU A 195 17.59 -29.90 -11.59
N LEU A 196 16.47 -29.20 -11.46
CA LEU A 196 15.49 -29.51 -10.43
C LEU A 196 14.69 -30.76 -10.83
N ASN A 197 14.64 -31.75 -9.95
CA ASN A 197 13.88 -32.98 -10.16
C ASN A 197 12.42 -32.81 -9.72
N THR A 198 11.70 -31.88 -10.36
CA THR A 198 10.31 -31.55 -10.02
C THR A 198 9.50 -31.22 -11.26
N VAL A 199 8.32 -31.83 -11.37
CA VAL A 199 7.38 -31.64 -12.49
C VAL A 199 6.84 -30.22 -12.59
N ARG A 200 7.00 -29.39 -11.55
CA ARG A 200 6.52 -28.01 -11.49
C ARG A 200 7.60 -26.98 -11.79
N ALA A 201 8.85 -27.38 -12.05
CA ALA A 201 9.88 -26.43 -12.44
C ALA A 201 9.66 -25.94 -13.87
N ALA A 202 10.07 -24.70 -14.14
CA ALA A 202 10.07 -24.15 -15.49
C ALA A 202 10.89 -25.03 -16.44
N LYS A 203 10.67 -24.94 -17.75
CA LYS A 203 11.56 -25.60 -18.71
C LYS A 203 12.98 -25.01 -18.58
N PRO A 204 14.03 -25.85 -18.56
CA PRO A 204 15.39 -25.34 -18.45
C PRO A 204 15.75 -24.50 -19.69
N TYR A 205 16.48 -23.41 -19.47
CA TYR A 205 17.09 -22.63 -20.55
C TYR A 205 18.22 -23.42 -21.23
N ASN A 206 18.46 -23.14 -22.51
CA ASN A 206 19.57 -23.77 -23.25
C ASN A 206 20.96 -23.29 -22.77
N ARG A 207 21.01 -22.18 -22.04
CA ARG A 207 22.22 -21.62 -21.45
C ARG A 207 21.90 -21.03 -20.07
N PRO A 208 22.87 -21.00 -19.13
CA PRO A 208 22.71 -20.29 -17.88
C PRO A 208 22.39 -18.81 -18.11
N ILE A 209 21.54 -18.24 -17.24
CA ILE A 209 21.14 -16.84 -17.27
C ILE A 209 21.21 -16.23 -15.86
N ASN A 210 21.33 -14.91 -15.78
CA ASN A 210 21.20 -14.19 -14.54
C ASN A 210 19.72 -13.86 -14.30
N LEU A 211 19.12 -14.54 -13.34
CA LEU A 211 17.77 -14.31 -12.88
C LEU A 211 17.69 -12.93 -12.22
N ARG A 212 16.70 -12.14 -12.64
CA ARG A 212 16.31 -10.89 -12.00
C ARG A 212 14.80 -10.91 -11.80
N SER A 213 14.32 -10.72 -10.58
CA SER A 213 12.89 -10.64 -10.30
C SER A 213 12.60 -9.60 -9.24
N LEU A 214 11.37 -9.12 -9.24
CA LEU A 214 10.89 -8.15 -8.27
C LEU A 214 9.82 -8.79 -7.41
N VAL A 215 9.95 -8.70 -6.08
CA VAL A 215 8.91 -9.13 -5.14
C VAL A 215 8.43 -7.89 -4.40
N TYR A 216 7.12 -7.62 -4.44
CA TYR A 216 6.53 -6.45 -3.81
C TYR A 216 5.36 -6.87 -2.93
N ASN A 217 5.44 -6.59 -1.63
CA ASN A 217 4.26 -6.71 -0.77
C ASN A 217 3.48 -5.39 -0.76
N ALA A 218 2.42 -5.32 -1.55
CA ALA A 218 1.74 -4.05 -1.86
C ALA A 218 0.94 -3.51 -0.67
N ARG A 219 0.37 -4.42 0.14
CA ARG A 219 -0.63 -4.12 1.16
C ARG A 219 -1.89 -3.42 0.62
N GLY A 220 -2.13 -3.46 -0.68
CA GLY A 220 -3.17 -2.70 -1.39
C GLY A 220 -2.59 -2.09 -2.67
N ALA A 221 -2.89 -2.72 -3.80
CA ALA A 221 -2.33 -2.33 -5.11
C ALA A 221 -3.11 -1.22 -5.83
N ARG A 222 -4.23 -0.74 -5.25
CA ARG A 222 -5.09 0.26 -5.91
C ARG A 222 -4.51 1.67 -5.89
N LEU A 223 -3.57 1.97 -5.00
CA LEU A 223 -2.95 3.30 -4.90
C LEU A 223 -2.12 3.61 -6.15
N ASP A 224 -2.34 4.79 -6.76
CA ASP A 224 -1.55 5.23 -7.92
C ASP A 224 -0.06 5.40 -7.57
N GLY A 225 0.23 5.80 -6.33
CA GLY A 225 1.59 5.84 -5.79
C GLY A 225 2.30 4.49 -5.87
N PHE A 226 1.60 3.38 -5.58
CA PHE A 226 2.16 2.04 -5.77
C PHE A 226 2.42 1.73 -7.25
N ARG A 227 1.44 2.01 -8.12
CA ARG A 227 1.54 1.67 -9.55
C ARG A 227 2.71 2.38 -10.21
N ASN A 228 2.81 3.69 -10.02
CA ASN A 228 3.90 4.51 -10.56
C ASN A 228 5.25 4.08 -9.99
N HIS A 229 5.32 3.75 -8.71
CA HIS A 229 6.54 3.29 -8.07
C HIS A 229 7.05 1.97 -8.66
N VAL A 230 6.19 0.96 -8.82
CA VAL A 230 6.59 -0.30 -9.44
C VAL A 230 7.02 -0.10 -10.89
N LYS A 231 6.32 0.76 -11.65
CA LYS A 231 6.69 1.06 -13.04
C LYS A 231 8.11 1.63 -13.14
N LEU A 232 8.44 2.63 -12.32
CA LEU A 232 9.79 3.22 -12.29
C LEU A 232 10.87 2.17 -11.98
N ILE A 233 10.60 1.27 -11.03
CA ILE A 233 11.55 0.22 -10.65
C ILE A 233 11.68 -0.83 -11.75
N VAL A 234 10.58 -1.20 -12.42
CA VAL A 234 10.61 -2.11 -13.57
C VAL A 234 11.45 -1.52 -14.70
N GLU A 235 11.27 -0.24 -15.01
CA GLU A 235 12.07 0.47 -16.02
C GLU A 235 13.56 0.48 -15.67
N GLN A 236 13.91 0.70 -14.39
CA GLN A 236 15.30 0.76 -13.94
C GLN A 236 15.97 -0.62 -13.81
N PHE A 237 15.28 -1.61 -13.23
CA PHE A 237 15.86 -2.91 -12.87
C PHE A 237 15.68 -3.96 -13.98
N SER A 238 14.69 -3.78 -14.85
CA SER A 238 14.27 -4.71 -15.90
C SER A 238 14.13 -6.16 -15.40
N PRO A 239 13.26 -6.42 -14.40
CA PRO A 239 13.05 -7.77 -13.89
C PRO A 239 12.45 -8.67 -14.97
N MET A 240 12.71 -9.98 -14.90
CA MET A 240 12.14 -10.97 -15.81
C MET A 240 10.67 -11.26 -15.49
N PHE A 241 10.30 -11.14 -14.21
CA PHE A 241 8.93 -11.23 -13.73
C PHE A 241 8.80 -10.48 -12.40
N VAL A 242 7.55 -10.15 -12.06
CA VAL A 242 7.18 -9.44 -10.84
C VAL A 242 6.18 -10.29 -10.06
N ILE A 243 6.40 -10.43 -8.76
CA ILE A 243 5.48 -11.08 -7.82
C ILE A 243 4.94 -9.99 -6.90
N VAL A 244 3.61 -9.82 -6.89
CA VAL A 244 2.93 -8.90 -5.98
C VAL A 244 2.09 -9.69 -5.00
N THR A 245 2.38 -9.55 -3.70
CA THR A 245 1.56 -10.09 -2.60
C THR A 245 0.73 -8.98 -1.97
N GLU A 246 -0.30 -9.35 -1.21
CA GLU A 246 -1.26 -8.40 -0.61
C GLU A 246 -1.77 -7.36 -1.62
N SER A 247 -2.04 -7.77 -2.86
CA SER A 247 -2.58 -6.84 -3.87
C SER A 247 -3.97 -6.36 -3.47
N ARG A 248 -4.76 -7.22 -2.81
CA ARG A 248 -6.16 -7.00 -2.41
C ARG A 248 -7.03 -6.57 -3.59
N GLN A 249 -6.68 -7.06 -4.76
CA GLN A 249 -7.42 -6.86 -6.00
C GLN A 249 -7.57 -8.19 -6.73
N GLY A 250 -8.61 -8.27 -7.58
CA GLY A 250 -8.89 -9.46 -8.37
C GLY A 250 -7.96 -9.64 -9.58
N VAL A 251 -8.18 -10.74 -10.30
CA VAL A 251 -7.38 -11.14 -11.47
C VAL A 251 -7.41 -10.10 -12.60
N GLU A 252 -8.54 -9.42 -12.80
CA GLU A 252 -8.67 -8.38 -13.84
C GLU A 252 -7.74 -7.20 -13.57
N ALA A 253 -7.76 -6.67 -12.35
CA ALA A 253 -6.87 -5.59 -11.93
C ALA A 253 -5.39 -6.00 -12.01
N ALA A 254 -5.07 -7.27 -11.72
CA ALA A 254 -3.72 -7.79 -11.90
C ALA A 254 -3.27 -7.79 -13.36
N ARG A 255 -4.16 -8.12 -14.31
CA ARG A 255 -3.89 -8.08 -15.76
C ARG A 255 -3.72 -6.64 -16.26
N ASP A 256 -4.58 -5.74 -15.82
CA ASP A 256 -4.48 -4.31 -16.15
C ASP A 256 -3.18 -3.71 -15.61
N PHE A 257 -2.79 -4.10 -14.39
CA PHE A 257 -1.54 -3.70 -13.80
C PHE A 257 -0.33 -4.26 -14.57
N ALA A 258 -0.32 -5.55 -14.90
CA ALA A 258 0.73 -6.17 -15.71
C ALA A 258 0.92 -5.44 -17.05
N SER A 259 -0.18 -5.13 -17.73
CA SER A 259 -0.18 -4.35 -18.98
C SER A 259 0.41 -2.95 -18.77
N PHE A 260 0.02 -2.27 -17.68
CA PHE A 260 0.52 -0.94 -17.33
C PHE A 260 2.03 -0.90 -17.10
N ILE A 261 2.62 -1.96 -16.54
CA ILE A 261 4.07 -2.09 -16.33
C ILE A 261 4.80 -2.83 -17.48
N GLY A 262 4.12 -3.11 -18.60
CA GLY A 262 4.74 -3.66 -19.81
C GLY A 262 4.96 -5.17 -19.82
N TYR A 263 4.24 -5.93 -19.00
CA TYR A 263 4.25 -7.41 -19.01
C TYR A 263 3.03 -7.96 -19.76
N PRO A 264 3.18 -9.10 -20.48
CA PRO A 264 2.11 -9.73 -21.24
C PRO A 264 1.05 -10.42 -20.38
#